data_AF-A0AA87UCP2-F1
#
_entry.id   AF-A0AA87UCP2-F1
#
_cell.length_a   1.000
_cell.length_b   1.000
_cell.length_c   1.000
_cell.angle_alpha   90.00
_cell.angle_beta   90.00
_cell.angle_gamma   90.00
#
_symmetry.space_group_name_H-M   'P 1'
#
loop_
_entity.id
_entity.type
_entity.pdbx_description
1 polymer ?
#
loop_
_entity_poly.entity_id
_entity_poly.type
_entity_poly.pdbx_seq_one_letter_code
_entity_poly.pdbx_strand_id
1 'polypeptide(L)'
;MPFKHNAARRHRIGKMKLKVTNWREYEARLRRRGSLTLWVAGEALSSWQAPKRVTRGGQPCYSDLAIETALTLGLVFGLRLRQTEGLLASVLQLMELDLAVPDHTTLSRRASMWRLADRRQGRSISAEGPVHVLIDSTGLEVYGAGQWSEEKHGARSRRSWRKLHLALDADSGEIIAHALTDRETGDASQVEVLLDQIDTSISQFTADGAYDGKPTYAAVNKHSAGAVVIIPPRANAVERADTEPPSQRDRHIATVNNDGRMNWQAATGYGKRSLVETAIGRYKSIIGRRLRARSFAAQQTEVGLGCAALNRMLACARPKSVRYCAATA
;
A
#
# COMPACT_ATOMS: atom_id res chain seq x y z
N MET A 1 8.00 -1.38 15.95
CA MET A 1 7.41 -1.27 17.32
C MET A 1 8.41 -1.74 18.39
N PRO A 2 9.02 -0.85 19.18
CA PRO A 2 10.06 -1.18 20.17
C PRO A 2 9.54 -1.86 21.46
N PHE A 3 8.25 -2.19 21.53
CA PHE A 3 7.57 -2.54 22.78
C PHE A 3 7.57 -4.04 23.15
N LYS A 4 8.40 -4.87 22.51
CA LYS A 4 8.40 -6.32 22.78
C LYS A 4 9.14 -6.74 24.05
N HIS A 5 10.10 -5.98 24.56
CA HIS A 5 11.02 -6.47 25.62
C HIS A 5 10.81 -5.95 27.05
N ASN A 6 9.87 -5.03 27.33
CA ASN A 6 9.66 -4.51 28.69
C ASN A 6 8.17 -4.45 29.05
N ALA A 7 7.57 -5.60 29.34
CA ALA A 7 6.18 -5.69 29.80
C ALA A 7 6.02 -5.38 31.29
N ALA A 8 6.98 -5.77 32.13
CA ALA A 8 6.87 -5.74 33.59
C ALA A 8 7.08 -4.37 34.26
N ARG A 9 7.70 -3.39 33.57
CA ARG A 9 8.05 -2.07 34.14
C ARG A 9 7.20 -0.91 33.60
N ARG A 10 6.02 -1.18 33.03
CA ARG A 10 5.20 -0.12 32.43
C ARG A 10 4.39 0.61 33.48
N HIS A 11 4.68 1.90 33.67
CA HIS A 11 3.61 2.86 33.94
C HIS A 11 2.58 2.70 32.81
N ARG A 12 1.30 2.53 33.15
CA ARG A 12 0.21 2.21 32.23
C ARG A 12 -0.08 3.46 31.37
N ILE A 13 0.77 3.76 30.39
CA ILE A 13 0.55 4.85 29.45
C ILE A 13 -0.78 4.56 28.75
N GLY A 14 -1.78 5.39 29.04
CA GLY A 14 -3.12 5.25 28.46
C GLY A 14 -3.04 5.29 26.94
N LYS A 15 -3.85 4.45 26.26
CA LYS A 15 -3.97 4.56 24.81
C LYS A 15 -4.51 5.94 24.46
N MET A 16 -3.89 6.58 23.47
CA MET A 16 -4.39 7.81 22.88
C MET A 16 -5.85 7.63 22.45
N LYS A 17 -6.73 8.51 22.92
CA LYS A 17 -8.15 8.52 22.54
C LYS A 17 -8.36 9.47 21.37
N LEU A 18 -9.07 9.00 20.34
CA LEU A 18 -9.42 9.76 19.15
C LEU A 18 -10.95 9.81 19.02
N LYS A 19 -11.48 10.96 18.60
CA LYS A 19 -12.89 11.15 18.26
C LYS A 19 -13.02 11.49 16.79
N VAL A 20 -13.89 10.77 16.07
CA VAL A 20 -14.24 11.09 14.68
C VAL A 20 -15.26 12.22 14.67
N THR A 21 -14.90 13.35 14.07
CA THR A 21 -15.73 14.57 14.05
C THR A 21 -16.79 14.56 12.95
N ASN A 22 -16.55 13.83 11.86
CA ASN A 22 -17.46 13.73 10.71
C ASN A 22 -18.20 12.38 10.65
N TRP A 23 -18.58 11.79 11.79
CA TRP A 23 -19.10 10.41 11.86
C TRP A 23 -20.26 10.13 10.90
N ARG A 24 -21.30 10.98 10.87
CA ARG A 24 -22.48 10.79 10.00
C ARG A 24 -22.10 10.69 8.52
N GLU A 25 -21.25 11.60 8.07
CA GLU A 25 -20.76 11.63 6.69
C GLU A 25 -19.86 10.42 6.40
N TYR A 26 -18.95 10.12 7.32
CA TYR A 26 -18.04 8.98 7.23
C TYR A 26 -18.81 7.66 7.15
N GLU A 27 -19.83 7.46 7.98
CA GLU A 27 -20.69 6.27 7.99
C GLU A 27 -21.46 6.10 6.68
N ALA A 28 -22.08 7.18 6.15
CA ALA A 28 -22.73 7.14 4.84
C ALA A 28 -21.76 6.74 3.73
N ARG A 29 -20.54 7.30 3.75
CA ARG A 29 -19.48 6.98 2.80
C ARG A 29 -18.93 5.56 2.97
N LEU A 30 -18.88 5.03 4.19
CA LEU A 30 -18.53 3.62 4.45
C LEU A 30 -19.56 2.68 3.83
N ARG A 31 -20.86 2.95 4.00
CA ARG A 31 -21.93 2.17 3.32
C ARG A 31 -21.77 2.20 1.80
N ARG A 32 -21.43 3.37 1.24
CA ARG A 32 -21.18 3.53 -0.21
C ARG A 32 -20.07 2.63 -0.74
N ARG A 33 -19.08 2.23 0.08
CA ARG A 33 -18.02 1.30 -0.35
C ARG A 33 -18.54 -0.07 -0.80
N GLY A 34 -19.69 -0.49 -0.29
CA GLY A 34 -20.37 -1.72 -0.71
C GLY A 34 -21.20 -1.58 -1.99
N SER A 35 -21.40 -0.35 -2.50
CA SER A 35 -22.16 -0.12 -3.72
C SER A 35 -21.36 -0.50 -4.96
N LEU A 36 -21.96 -1.27 -5.86
CA LEU A 36 -21.35 -1.65 -7.15
C LEU A 36 -21.07 -0.43 -8.04
N THR A 37 -21.86 0.63 -7.93
CA THR A 37 -21.69 1.89 -8.69
C THR A 37 -20.39 2.63 -8.36
N LEU A 38 -19.76 2.33 -7.20
CA LEU A 38 -18.44 2.85 -6.89
C LEU A 38 -17.34 2.18 -7.72
N TRP A 39 -17.57 0.94 -8.13
CA TRP A 39 -16.57 0.08 -8.75
C TRP A 39 -16.75 0.01 -10.26
N VAL A 40 -18.00 -0.03 -10.72
CA VAL A 40 -18.39 -0.01 -12.13
C VAL A 40 -18.71 1.44 -12.52
N ALA A 41 -17.67 2.19 -12.87
CA ALA A 41 -17.80 3.60 -13.25
C ALA A 41 -18.40 3.75 -14.66
N GLY A 42 -19.17 4.82 -14.87
CA GLY A 42 -19.74 5.12 -16.20
C GLY A 42 -18.68 5.22 -17.29
N GLU A 43 -17.52 5.83 -17.00
CA GLU A 43 -16.37 5.90 -17.92
C GLU A 43 -15.91 4.50 -18.39
N ALA A 44 -15.85 3.53 -17.46
CA ALA A 44 -15.46 2.16 -17.78
C ALA A 44 -16.47 1.51 -18.72
N LEU A 45 -17.77 1.72 -18.47
CA LEU A 45 -18.85 1.21 -19.31
C LEU A 45 -18.84 1.84 -20.71
N SER A 46 -18.59 3.16 -20.80
CA SER A 46 -18.49 3.86 -22.08
C SER A 46 -17.27 3.42 -22.90
N SER A 47 -16.20 2.99 -22.24
CA SER A 47 -14.96 2.55 -22.88
C SER A 47 -14.75 1.04 -22.74
N TRP A 48 -15.82 0.24 -22.70
CA TRP A 48 -15.73 -1.18 -22.36
C TRP A 48 -15.01 -2.01 -23.44
N GLN A 49 -15.26 -1.71 -24.71
CA GLN A 49 -14.62 -2.37 -25.84
C GLN A 49 -13.24 -1.78 -26.11
N ALA A 50 -12.29 -2.62 -26.54
CA ALA A 50 -10.96 -2.13 -26.87
C ALA A 50 -10.96 -1.37 -28.20
N PRO A 51 -10.10 -0.34 -28.35
CA PRO A 51 -9.90 0.28 -29.66
C PRO A 51 -9.31 -0.74 -30.64
N LYS A 52 -9.76 -0.68 -31.90
CA LYS A 52 -9.23 -1.53 -32.97
C LYS A 52 -7.74 -1.26 -33.15
N ARG A 53 -6.94 -2.33 -33.15
CA ARG A 53 -5.51 -2.26 -33.47
C ARG A 53 -5.31 -2.22 -34.98
N VAL A 54 -4.36 -1.40 -35.41
CA VAL A 54 -3.89 -1.31 -36.81
C VAL A 54 -2.75 -2.31 -37.08
N THR A 55 -2.16 -2.89 -36.03
CA THR A 55 -1.05 -3.85 -36.11
C THR A 55 -1.50 -5.29 -36.36
N ARG A 56 -0.65 -6.11 -36.99
CA ARG A 56 -0.90 -7.54 -37.24
C ARG A 56 -1.07 -8.32 -35.93
N GLY A 57 -2.13 -9.14 -35.85
CA GLY A 57 -2.44 -10.00 -34.69
C GLY A 57 -3.93 -10.02 -34.35
N GLY A 58 -4.31 -10.79 -33.33
CA GLY A 58 -5.69 -10.83 -32.83
C GLY A 58 -6.13 -9.50 -32.22
N GLN A 59 -7.39 -9.13 -32.44
CA GLN A 59 -7.98 -7.90 -31.90
C GLN A 59 -8.37 -8.09 -30.43
N PRO A 60 -8.00 -7.18 -29.52
CA PRO A 60 -8.54 -7.20 -28.17
C PRO A 60 -10.03 -6.85 -28.20
N CYS A 61 -10.87 -7.65 -27.54
CA CYS A 61 -12.32 -7.35 -27.44
C CYS A 61 -12.61 -6.33 -26.32
N TYR A 62 -11.85 -6.39 -25.23
CA TYR A 62 -12.08 -5.62 -24.01
C TYR A 62 -10.95 -4.61 -23.77
N SER A 63 -11.32 -3.40 -23.38
CA SER A 63 -10.37 -2.37 -23.02
C SER A 63 -9.59 -2.74 -21.75
N ASP A 64 -8.49 -2.04 -21.52
CA ASP A 64 -7.76 -2.15 -20.26
C ASP A 64 -8.67 -1.79 -19.07
N LEU A 65 -9.44 -0.69 -19.17
CA LEU A 65 -10.33 -0.23 -18.10
C LEU A 65 -11.43 -1.24 -17.74
N ALA A 66 -11.96 -1.99 -18.72
CA ALA A 66 -12.92 -3.07 -18.45
C ALA A 66 -12.29 -4.20 -17.63
N ILE A 67 -11.07 -4.61 -17.99
CA ILE A 67 -10.31 -5.64 -17.25
C ILE A 67 -9.96 -5.15 -15.84
N GLU A 68 -9.50 -3.91 -15.70
CA GLU A 68 -9.19 -3.28 -14.41
C GLU A 68 -10.42 -3.28 -13.51
N THR A 69 -11.56 -2.87 -14.05
CA THR A 69 -12.85 -2.82 -13.35
C THR A 69 -13.25 -4.20 -12.85
N ALA A 70 -13.17 -5.21 -13.71
CA ALA A 70 -13.52 -6.57 -13.36
C ALA A 70 -12.61 -7.15 -12.26
N LEU A 71 -11.29 -7.04 -12.43
CA LEU A 71 -10.34 -7.55 -11.45
C LEU A 71 -10.44 -6.80 -10.12
N THR A 72 -10.66 -5.48 -10.14
CA THR A 72 -10.87 -4.67 -8.93
C THR A 72 -12.13 -5.14 -8.18
N LEU A 73 -13.23 -5.36 -8.90
CA LEU A 73 -14.48 -5.85 -8.31
C LEU A 73 -14.26 -7.20 -7.62
N GLY A 74 -13.64 -8.16 -8.32
CA GLY A 74 -13.36 -9.47 -7.75
C GLY A 74 -12.43 -9.41 -6.53
N LEU A 75 -11.47 -8.49 -6.54
CA LEU A 75 -10.54 -8.30 -5.43
C LEU A 75 -11.26 -7.75 -4.18
N VAL A 76 -12.00 -6.65 -4.34
CA VAL A 76 -12.73 -5.94 -3.28
C VAL A 76 -13.80 -6.81 -2.64
N PHE A 77 -14.55 -7.57 -3.44
CA PHE A 77 -15.64 -8.42 -2.95
C PHE A 77 -15.22 -9.85 -2.61
N GLY A 78 -13.92 -10.16 -2.63
CA GLY A 78 -13.46 -11.50 -2.23
C GLY A 78 -13.76 -12.61 -3.24
N LEU A 79 -14.13 -12.28 -4.47
CA LEU A 79 -14.59 -13.23 -5.48
C LEU A 79 -13.43 -13.89 -6.23
N ARG A 80 -13.66 -15.13 -6.68
CA ARG A 80 -12.82 -15.80 -7.68
C ARG A 80 -13.18 -15.29 -9.08
N LEU A 81 -12.30 -15.53 -10.07
CA LEU A 81 -12.49 -15.00 -11.43
C LEU A 81 -13.83 -15.44 -12.07
N ARG A 82 -14.23 -16.71 -11.92
CA ARG A 82 -15.54 -17.20 -12.41
C ARG A 82 -16.74 -16.55 -11.72
N GLN A 83 -16.63 -16.28 -10.41
CA GLN A 83 -17.66 -15.58 -9.67
C GLN A 83 -17.71 -14.10 -10.07
N THR A 84 -16.56 -13.51 -10.39
CA THR A 84 -16.46 -12.13 -10.88
C THR A 84 -17.12 -11.99 -12.25
N GLU A 85 -16.85 -12.94 -13.16
CA GLU A 85 -17.51 -13.07 -14.46
C GLU A 85 -19.04 -13.15 -14.30
N GLY A 86 -19.54 -14.07 -13.47
CA GLY A 86 -20.98 -14.21 -13.22
C GLY A 86 -21.62 -12.98 -12.57
N LEU A 87 -20.95 -12.35 -11.60
CA LEU A 87 -21.45 -11.14 -10.96
C LEU A 87 -21.55 -10.00 -11.98
N LEU A 88 -20.51 -9.77 -12.78
CA LEU A 88 -20.52 -8.71 -13.79
C LEU A 88 -21.61 -8.93 -14.82
N ALA A 89 -21.81 -10.17 -15.28
CA ALA A 89 -22.88 -10.50 -16.23
C ALA A 89 -24.25 -10.13 -15.65
N SER A 90 -24.50 -10.51 -14.39
CA SER A 90 -25.75 -10.16 -13.71
C SER A 90 -25.91 -8.64 -13.54
N VAL A 91 -24.85 -7.91 -13.23
CA VAL A 91 -24.90 -6.45 -13.09
C VAL A 91 -25.20 -5.76 -14.41
N LEU A 92 -24.52 -6.12 -15.49
CA LEU A 92 -24.76 -5.53 -16.81
C LEU A 92 -26.17 -5.84 -17.31
N GLN A 93 -26.67 -7.06 -17.06
CA GLN A 93 -28.05 -7.44 -17.37
C GLN A 93 -29.07 -6.58 -16.59
N LEU A 94 -28.86 -6.38 -15.28
CA LEU A 94 -29.74 -5.54 -14.45
C LEU A 94 -29.67 -4.05 -14.84
N MET A 95 -28.57 -3.63 -15.47
CA MET A 95 -28.41 -2.28 -16.02
C MET A 95 -28.92 -2.15 -17.46
N GLU A 96 -29.44 -3.23 -18.06
CA GLU A 96 -29.90 -3.29 -19.45
C GLU A 96 -28.81 -2.88 -20.47
N LEU A 97 -27.56 -3.22 -20.16
CA LEU A 97 -26.41 -2.93 -21.02
C LEU A 97 -26.04 -4.14 -21.88
N ASP A 98 -26.06 -3.97 -23.20
CA ASP A 98 -25.58 -4.96 -24.17
C ASP A 98 -24.05 -4.95 -24.28
N LEU A 99 -23.39 -5.31 -23.18
CA LEU A 99 -21.94 -5.38 -23.07
C LEU A 99 -21.51 -6.80 -22.70
N ALA A 100 -20.66 -7.40 -23.52
CA ALA A 100 -20.07 -8.70 -23.23
C ALA A 100 -19.14 -8.64 -22.00
N VAL A 101 -19.06 -9.73 -21.23
CA VAL A 101 -18.21 -9.82 -20.04
C VAL A 101 -16.91 -10.57 -20.35
N PRO A 102 -15.74 -10.07 -19.92
CA PRO A 102 -14.51 -10.83 -20.01
C PRO A 102 -14.58 -12.11 -19.17
N ASP A 103 -14.38 -13.25 -19.82
CA ASP A 103 -14.35 -14.54 -19.15
C ASP A 103 -13.13 -14.69 -18.21
N HIS A 104 -13.22 -15.62 -17.26
CA HIS A 104 -12.15 -15.85 -16.28
C HIS A 104 -10.79 -16.21 -16.89
N THR A 105 -10.73 -16.82 -18.08
CA THR A 105 -9.46 -17.13 -18.77
C THR A 105 -8.86 -15.85 -19.36
N THR A 106 -9.69 -15.00 -19.95
CA THR A 106 -9.31 -13.65 -20.41
C THR A 106 -8.82 -12.80 -19.26
N LEU A 107 -9.55 -12.75 -18.13
CA LEU A 107 -9.13 -12.03 -16.93
C LEU A 107 -7.78 -12.54 -16.39
N SER A 108 -7.59 -13.85 -16.29
CA SER A 108 -6.36 -14.47 -15.80
C SER A 108 -5.14 -14.12 -16.68
N ARG A 109 -5.30 -14.26 -18.00
CA ARG A 109 -4.26 -13.93 -18.98
C ARG A 109 -3.92 -12.44 -18.94
N ARG A 110 -4.93 -11.58 -18.94
CA ARG A 110 -4.75 -10.12 -18.93
C ARG A 110 -4.12 -9.65 -17.63
N ALA A 111 -4.48 -10.22 -16.47
CA ALA A 111 -3.83 -9.90 -15.21
C ALA A 111 -2.31 -10.14 -15.21
N SER A 112 -1.82 -11.15 -15.94
CA SER A 112 -0.37 -11.43 -16.05
C SER A 112 0.35 -10.54 -17.04
N MET A 113 -0.36 -10.00 -18.04
CA MET A 113 0.19 -9.09 -19.06
C MET A 113 0.03 -7.62 -18.67
N TRP A 114 -0.79 -7.36 -17.66
CA TRP A 114 -1.02 -6.05 -17.11
C TRP A 114 0.24 -5.55 -16.42
N ARG A 115 1.08 -4.87 -17.19
CA ARG A 115 1.89 -3.82 -16.60
C ARG A 115 0.88 -2.75 -16.24
N LEU A 116 0.89 -2.28 -15.01
CA LEU A 116 0.18 -1.08 -14.60
C LEU A 116 0.73 0.05 -15.48
N ALA A 117 0.21 0.15 -16.70
CA ALA A 117 0.69 1.04 -17.72
C ALA A 117 0.38 2.43 -17.20
N ASP A 118 1.41 3.13 -16.76
CA ASP A 118 1.53 4.58 -16.67
C ASP A 118 0.41 5.39 -16.01
N ARG A 119 -0.56 4.74 -15.35
CA ARG A 119 -1.32 5.38 -14.29
C ARG A 119 -0.39 5.43 -13.07
N ARG A 120 0.65 6.28 -13.17
CA ARG A 120 1.09 7.14 -12.05
C ARG A 120 -0.22 7.50 -11.39
N GLN A 121 -0.54 6.89 -10.25
CA GLN A 121 -1.88 6.97 -9.68
C GLN A 121 -2.10 8.45 -9.44
N GLY A 122 -2.83 9.09 -10.37
CA GLY A 122 -3.05 10.52 -10.34
C GLY A 122 -3.63 10.79 -8.97
N ARG A 123 -2.93 11.60 -8.17
CA ARG A 123 -3.32 11.88 -6.79
C ARG A 123 -4.78 12.26 -6.78
N SER A 124 -5.63 11.36 -6.31
CA SER A 124 -7.06 11.64 -6.25
C SER A 124 -7.32 12.71 -5.19
N ILE A 125 -6.42 12.82 -4.21
CA ILE A 125 -6.40 13.81 -3.15
C ILE A 125 -5.14 14.66 -3.36
N SER A 126 -5.16 15.51 -4.39
CA SER A 126 -4.06 16.44 -4.68
C SER A 126 -3.77 17.33 -3.46
N ALA A 127 -2.59 17.17 -2.86
CA ALA A 127 -1.92 18.23 -2.13
C ALA A 127 -0.94 18.89 -3.10
N GLU A 128 -1.17 20.16 -3.45
CA GLU A 128 -0.17 21.01 -4.08
C GLU A 128 0.96 21.21 -3.06
N GLY A 129 2.12 20.61 -3.30
CA GLY A 129 3.30 20.79 -2.45
C GLY A 129 4.08 19.51 -2.15
N PRO A 130 5.22 19.67 -1.44
CA PRO A 130 6.08 18.55 -1.12
C PRO A 130 5.41 17.62 -0.10
N VAL A 131 5.61 16.31 -0.26
CA VAL A 131 4.95 15.31 0.60
C VAL A 131 5.82 14.73 1.69
N HIS A 132 5.15 14.31 2.75
CA HIS A 132 5.72 13.48 3.80
C HIS A 132 5.51 11.99 3.44
N VAL A 133 6.56 11.34 2.95
CA VAL A 133 6.53 9.93 2.56
C VAL A 133 6.79 9.01 3.77
N LEU A 134 5.89 8.05 3.99
CA LEU A 134 6.04 6.98 4.98
C LEU A 134 6.24 5.64 4.27
N ILE A 135 7.30 4.90 4.56
CA ILE A 135 7.55 3.57 3.99
C ILE A 135 7.56 2.49 5.06
N ASP A 136 6.86 1.39 4.77
CA ASP A 136 6.95 0.15 5.53
C ASP A 136 6.71 -1.06 4.62
N SER A 137 7.18 -2.23 5.05
CA SER A 137 7.00 -3.49 4.32
C SER A 137 6.14 -4.48 5.09
N THR A 138 5.53 -5.41 4.37
CA THR A 138 4.73 -6.47 4.98
C THR A 138 4.75 -7.76 4.17
N GLY A 139 4.71 -8.90 4.85
CA GLY A 139 4.58 -10.21 4.19
C GLY A 139 3.15 -10.51 3.77
N LEU A 140 2.98 -10.99 2.53
CA LEU A 140 1.75 -11.59 1.99
C LEU A 140 1.99 -13.06 1.64
N GLU A 141 1.07 -13.93 2.01
CA GLU A 141 1.16 -15.37 1.71
C GLU A 141 0.95 -15.62 0.21
N VAL A 142 1.70 -16.56 -0.36
CA VAL A 142 1.49 -17.01 -1.74
C VAL A 142 0.63 -18.26 -1.73
N TYR A 143 -0.14 -18.46 -2.81
CA TYR A 143 -0.85 -19.70 -3.00
C TYR A 143 0.10 -20.91 -3.06
N GLY A 144 -0.06 -21.88 -2.15
CA GLY A 144 0.61 -23.18 -2.18
C GLY A 144 -0.28 -24.30 -1.64
N ALA A 145 0.05 -25.56 -1.97
CA ALA A 145 -0.66 -26.79 -1.56
C ALA A 145 -0.57 -27.11 -0.04
N GLY A 146 0.06 -26.22 0.74
CA GLY A 146 0.63 -26.54 2.03
C GLY A 146 -0.36 -26.99 3.09
N GLN A 147 -1.54 -26.36 3.24
CA GLN A 147 -2.37 -26.66 4.42
C GLN A 147 -2.98 -28.08 4.38
N TRP A 148 -3.58 -28.47 3.26
CA TRP A 148 -4.15 -29.82 3.11
C TRP A 148 -3.07 -30.91 2.97
N SER A 149 -1.96 -30.61 2.30
CA SER A 149 -0.85 -31.56 2.15
C SER A 149 -0.03 -31.72 3.44
N GLU A 150 0.07 -30.68 4.28
CA GLU A 150 0.62 -30.75 5.64
C GLU A 150 -0.27 -31.64 6.52
N GLU A 151 -1.60 -31.47 6.44
CA GLU A 151 -2.57 -32.26 7.20
C GLU A 151 -2.65 -33.73 6.74
N LYS A 152 -2.55 -34.02 5.43
CA LYS A 152 -2.70 -35.38 4.88
C LYS A 152 -1.40 -36.17 4.78
N HIS A 153 -0.29 -35.52 4.47
CA HIS A 153 0.95 -36.22 4.09
C HIS A 153 2.14 -35.89 4.99
N GLY A 154 1.98 -35.03 6.01
CA GLY A 154 3.07 -34.65 6.93
C GLY A 154 4.24 -33.89 6.26
N ALA A 155 4.20 -33.72 4.95
CA ALA A 155 5.19 -33.00 4.17
C ALA A 155 4.98 -31.49 4.32
N ARG A 156 5.89 -30.82 5.04
CA ARG A 156 5.93 -29.35 5.13
C ARG A 156 6.21 -28.76 3.76
N SER A 157 5.17 -28.40 3.01
CA SER A 157 5.34 -27.52 1.86
C SER A 157 5.85 -26.17 2.36
N ARG A 158 6.98 -25.69 1.85
CA ARG A 158 7.57 -24.43 2.31
C ARG A 158 6.57 -23.29 2.11
N ARG A 159 5.94 -22.82 3.19
CA ARG A 159 5.11 -21.60 3.16
C ARG A 159 5.92 -20.48 2.52
N SER A 160 5.54 -20.09 1.31
CA SER A 160 6.18 -19.02 0.58
C SER A 160 5.35 -17.75 0.74
N TRP A 161 6.05 -16.65 0.92
CA TRP A 161 5.46 -15.33 1.06
C TRP A 161 6.21 -14.36 0.14
N ARG A 162 5.52 -13.27 -0.22
CA ARG A 162 6.08 -12.11 -0.93
C ARG A 162 6.09 -10.92 0.01
N LYS A 163 7.00 -9.98 -0.25
CA LYS A 163 7.10 -8.75 0.53
C LYS A 163 6.45 -7.63 -0.27
N LEU A 164 5.41 -7.03 0.31
CA LEU A 164 4.75 -5.84 -0.19
C LEU A 164 5.35 -4.62 0.53
N HIS A 165 5.97 -3.73 -0.23
CA HIS A 165 6.42 -2.42 0.23
C HIS A 165 5.40 -1.38 -0.17
N LEU A 166 5.01 -0.52 0.78
CA LEU A 166 4.07 0.58 0.53
C LEU A 166 4.74 1.90 0.91
N ALA A 167 4.57 2.90 0.04
CA ALA A 167 4.83 4.29 0.35
C ALA A 167 3.50 5.03 0.48
N LEU A 168 3.32 5.74 1.60
CA LEU A 168 2.14 6.52 1.91
C LEU A 168 2.50 8.00 1.95
N ASP A 169 1.62 8.87 1.47
CA ASP A 169 1.64 10.27 1.90
C ASP A 169 1.01 10.38 3.30
N ALA A 170 1.75 10.88 4.28
CA ALA A 170 1.31 10.98 5.67
C ALA A 170 0.10 11.90 5.84
N ASP A 171 -0.04 12.91 4.98
CA ASP A 171 -1.06 13.95 5.15
C ASP A 171 -2.37 13.58 4.44
N SER A 172 -2.33 12.98 3.24
CA SER A 172 -3.54 12.45 2.58
C SER A 172 -3.93 11.06 3.09
N GLY A 173 -2.95 10.24 3.46
CA GLY A 173 -3.10 8.80 3.70
C GLY A 173 -3.21 7.97 2.42
N GLU A 174 -2.94 8.55 1.25
CA GLU A 174 -2.92 7.83 -0.03
C GLU A 174 -1.67 6.97 -0.16
N ILE A 175 -1.83 5.77 -0.74
CA ILE A 175 -0.72 4.94 -1.18
C ILE A 175 -0.21 5.54 -2.48
N ILE A 176 0.99 6.11 -2.45
CA ILE A 176 1.57 6.84 -3.59
C ILE A 176 2.58 6.00 -4.38
N ALA A 177 3.15 4.96 -3.76
CA ALA A 177 3.99 3.98 -4.45
C ALA A 177 3.88 2.62 -3.78
N HIS A 178 4.16 1.57 -4.55
CA HIS A 178 4.16 0.20 -4.06
C HIS A 178 5.13 -0.68 -4.83
N ALA A 179 5.64 -1.72 -4.18
CA ALA A 179 6.46 -2.74 -4.83
C ALA A 179 6.16 -4.10 -4.20
N LEU A 180 6.07 -5.14 -5.03
CA LEU A 180 5.99 -6.52 -4.56
C LEU A 180 7.28 -7.23 -4.96
N THR A 181 7.97 -7.81 -3.99
CA THR A 181 9.22 -8.54 -4.19
C THR A 181 9.15 -9.95 -3.63
N ASP A 182 10.20 -10.73 -3.86
CA ASP A 182 10.42 -11.95 -3.10
C ASP A 182 10.73 -11.66 -1.61
N ARG A 183 10.95 -12.72 -0.85
CA ARG A 183 11.17 -12.65 0.60
C ARG A 183 12.59 -12.27 1.00
N GLU A 184 13.55 -12.43 0.08
CA GLU A 184 15.00 -12.32 0.34
C GLU A 184 15.50 -10.90 0.02
N THR A 185 14.76 -10.21 -0.86
CA THR A 185 14.98 -8.80 -1.20
C THR A 185 14.94 -7.94 0.06
N GLY A 186 16.01 -7.17 0.30
CA GLY A 186 16.14 -6.28 1.44
C GLY A 186 15.24 -5.04 1.32
N ASP A 187 14.77 -4.53 2.45
CA ASP A 187 13.82 -3.41 2.49
C ASP A 187 14.42 -2.13 1.91
N ALA A 188 15.67 -1.82 2.28
CA ALA A 188 16.38 -0.63 1.80
C ALA A 188 16.58 -0.62 0.28
N SER A 189 16.66 -1.77 -0.40
CA SER A 189 16.86 -1.81 -1.85
C SER A 189 15.62 -1.40 -2.64
N GLN A 190 14.46 -1.35 -2.00
CA GLN A 190 13.21 -0.95 -2.64
C GLN A 190 12.94 0.55 -2.54
N VAL A 191 13.80 1.31 -1.86
CA VAL A 191 13.59 2.76 -1.71
C VAL A 191 13.62 3.45 -3.07
N GLU A 192 14.65 3.23 -3.90
CA GLU A 192 14.74 3.88 -5.22
C GLU A 192 13.56 3.49 -6.12
N VAL A 193 13.19 2.20 -6.15
CA VAL A 193 12.02 1.69 -6.90
C VAL A 193 10.70 2.35 -6.48
N LEU A 194 10.54 2.68 -5.20
CA LEU A 194 9.36 3.38 -4.69
C LEU A 194 9.42 4.88 -4.98
N LEU A 195 10.60 5.49 -4.89
CA LEU A 195 10.81 6.90 -5.18
C LEU A 195 10.58 7.20 -6.67
N ASP A 196 10.99 6.32 -7.58
CA ASP A 196 10.78 6.46 -9.03
C ASP A 196 9.30 6.52 -9.44
N GLN A 197 8.38 6.11 -8.56
CA GLN A 197 6.94 6.19 -8.77
C GLN A 197 6.32 7.50 -8.25
N ILE A 198 7.09 8.34 -7.56
CA ILE A 198 6.61 9.56 -6.89
C ILE A 198 7.11 10.78 -7.66
N ASP A 199 6.25 11.43 -8.44
CA ASP A 199 6.68 12.61 -9.23
C ASP A 199 6.90 13.89 -8.41
N THR A 200 6.35 13.93 -7.20
CA THR A 200 6.35 15.12 -6.35
C THR A 200 7.59 15.18 -5.46
N SER A 201 8.10 16.39 -5.21
CA SER A 201 9.15 16.61 -4.22
C SER A 201 8.77 16.07 -2.83
N ILE A 202 9.75 15.55 -2.10
CA ILE A 202 9.58 15.02 -0.75
C ILE A 202 10.13 16.03 0.26
N SER A 203 9.30 16.47 1.21
CA SER A 203 9.74 17.31 2.34
C SER A 203 10.34 16.47 3.45
N GLN A 204 9.73 15.31 3.71
CA GLN A 204 10.12 14.40 4.77
C GLN A 204 9.94 12.96 4.33
N PHE A 205 10.93 12.12 4.61
CA PHE A 205 10.91 10.68 4.41
C PHE A 205 10.96 9.99 5.77
N THR A 206 10.11 9.00 6.04
CA THR A 206 10.10 8.28 7.31
C THR A 206 9.92 6.78 7.09
N ALA A 207 10.83 5.99 7.65
CA ALA A 207 10.80 4.52 7.56
C ALA A 207 11.37 3.89 8.84
N ASP A 208 11.24 2.58 9.03
CA ASP A 208 11.94 1.92 10.15
C ASP A 208 13.42 1.68 9.87
N GLY A 209 14.12 1.23 10.92
CA GLY A 209 15.56 0.97 10.88
C GLY A 209 15.99 -0.13 9.90
N ALA A 210 15.07 -0.92 9.32
CA ALA A 210 15.44 -1.83 8.23
C ALA A 210 15.88 -1.04 6.99
N TYR A 211 15.34 0.17 6.80
CA TYR A 211 15.68 1.11 5.75
C TYR A 211 16.90 2.00 6.08
N ASP A 212 17.49 1.90 7.29
CA ASP A 212 18.68 2.69 7.64
C ASP A 212 19.91 2.21 6.86
N GLY A 213 20.54 3.15 6.14
CA GLY A 213 21.79 2.93 5.42
C GLY A 213 22.10 4.05 4.44
N LYS A 214 23.38 4.26 4.14
CA LYS A 214 23.83 5.30 3.18
C LYS A 214 23.08 5.28 1.84
N PRO A 215 22.78 4.11 1.22
CA PRO A 215 22.03 4.07 -0.04
C PRO A 215 20.65 4.73 0.05
N THR A 216 19.93 4.54 1.17
CA THR A 216 18.61 5.16 1.38
C THR A 216 18.70 6.68 1.42
N TYR A 217 19.63 7.23 2.20
CA TYR A 217 19.83 8.68 2.28
C TYR A 217 20.24 9.27 0.93
N ALA A 218 21.12 8.58 0.18
CA ALA A 218 21.54 8.99 -1.15
C ALA A 218 20.37 8.98 -2.15
N ALA A 219 19.55 7.92 -2.16
CA ALA A 219 18.38 7.81 -3.03
C ALA A 219 17.35 8.92 -2.74
N VAL A 220 17.06 9.18 -1.46
CA VAL A 220 16.14 10.26 -1.07
C VAL A 220 16.71 11.62 -1.48
N ASN A 221 18.00 11.88 -1.26
CA ASN A 221 18.62 13.15 -1.66
C ASN A 221 18.70 13.33 -3.18
N LYS A 222 18.92 12.25 -3.94
CA LYS A 222 18.89 12.24 -5.41
C LYS A 222 17.49 12.60 -5.93
N HIS A 223 16.44 12.05 -5.31
CA HIS A 223 15.06 12.32 -5.69
C HIS A 223 14.59 13.72 -5.25
N SER A 224 14.95 14.15 -4.04
CA SER A 224 14.50 15.41 -3.46
C SER A 224 15.59 15.98 -2.55
N ALA A 225 16.39 16.89 -3.12
CA ALA A 225 17.44 17.59 -2.39
C ALA A 225 16.85 18.35 -1.19
N GLY A 226 17.44 18.17 -0.02
CA GLY A 226 16.99 18.81 1.23
C GLY A 226 15.85 18.11 1.96
N ALA A 227 15.35 16.97 1.46
CA ALA A 227 14.36 16.16 2.18
C ALA A 227 14.89 15.71 3.55
N VAL A 228 14.05 15.83 4.58
CA VAL A 228 14.37 15.38 5.94
C VAL A 228 14.16 13.87 6.03
N VAL A 229 15.21 13.10 6.23
CA VAL A 229 15.17 11.64 6.36
C VAL A 229 15.09 11.27 7.82
N ILE A 230 14.02 10.60 8.23
CA ILE A 230 13.76 10.20 9.62
C ILE A 230 13.67 8.68 9.70
N ILE A 231 14.80 8.07 10.01
CA ILE A 231 14.93 6.63 10.16
C ILE A 231 15.66 6.38 11.47
N PRO A 232 15.14 5.53 12.37
CA PRO A 232 15.82 5.26 13.62
C PRO A 232 17.13 4.53 13.31
N PRO A 233 18.28 5.04 13.80
CA PRO A 233 19.55 4.36 13.62
C PRO A 233 19.50 2.92 14.14
N ARG A 234 20.26 2.03 13.49
CA ARG A 234 20.45 0.67 13.99
C ARG A 234 21.20 0.71 15.33
N ALA A 235 20.97 -0.28 16.18
CA ALA A 235 21.58 -0.33 17.53
C ALA A 235 23.12 -0.38 17.50
N ASN A 236 23.70 -0.83 16.39
CA ASN A 236 25.15 -0.89 16.14
C ASN A 236 25.63 0.22 15.19
N ALA A 237 24.85 1.28 14.98
CA ALA A 237 25.28 2.40 14.16
C ALA A 237 26.36 3.20 14.91
N VAL A 238 27.51 3.38 14.26
CA VAL A 238 28.63 4.15 14.79
C VAL A 238 28.70 5.48 14.04
N GLU A 239 29.02 6.53 14.79
CA GLU A 239 29.27 7.86 14.24
C GLU A 239 30.53 7.84 13.36
N ARG A 240 30.53 8.64 12.30
CA ARG A 240 31.70 8.78 11.43
C ARG A 240 32.75 9.66 12.12
N ALA A 241 34.03 9.42 11.83
CA ALA A 241 35.11 10.31 12.25
C ALA A 241 34.98 11.72 11.65
N ASP A 242 35.37 12.74 12.42
CA ASP A 242 35.14 14.20 12.26
C ASP A 242 35.71 14.89 10.99
N THR A 243 35.97 14.14 9.94
CA THR A 243 36.62 14.61 8.70
C THR A 243 35.65 15.24 7.69
N GLU A 244 34.33 15.11 7.89
CA GLU A 244 33.30 15.67 7.02
C GLU A 244 32.14 16.25 7.87
N PRO A 245 31.37 17.21 7.34
CA PRO A 245 30.18 17.73 8.03
C PRO A 245 29.21 16.60 8.40
N PRO A 246 28.63 16.60 9.61
CA PRO A 246 27.80 15.49 10.08
C PRO A 246 26.57 15.31 9.19
N SER A 247 26.37 14.09 8.69
CA SER A 247 25.20 13.75 7.88
C SER A 247 23.92 13.77 8.73
N GLN A 248 22.75 13.76 8.08
CA GLN A 248 21.47 13.61 8.81
C GLN A 248 21.47 12.35 9.70
N ARG A 249 22.10 11.26 9.23
CA ARG A 249 22.22 10.01 9.96
C ARG A 249 23.08 10.17 11.22
N ASP A 250 24.21 10.86 11.12
CA ASP A 250 25.13 11.08 12.26
C ASP A 250 24.44 11.93 13.34
N ARG A 251 23.68 12.96 12.92
CA ARG A 251 22.87 13.75 13.86
C ARG A 251 21.82 12.90 14.57
N HIS A 252 21.14 12.00 13.86
CA HIS A 252 20.18 11.08 14.50
C HIS A 252 20.86 10.15 15.51
N ILE A 253 22.06 9.66 15.22
CA ILE A 253 22.83 8.82 16.15
C ILE A 253 23.18 9.63 17.41
N ALA A 254 23.76 10.81 17.25
CA ALA A 254 24.13 11.69 18.35
C ALA A 254 22.92 12.08 19.22
N THR A 255 21.79 12.49 18.62
CA THR A 255 20.55 12.81 19.36
C THR A 255 19.99 11.60 20.09
N VAL A 256 20.03 10.40 19.50
CA VAL A 256 19.56 9.18 20.18
C VAL A 256 20.49 8.81 21.35
N ASN A 257 21.79 9.03 21.22
CA ASN A 257 22.78 8.77 22.27
C ASN A 257 22.63 9.77 23.44
N ASN A 258 22.44 11.06 23.13
CA ASN A 258 22.38 12.13 24.14
C ASN A 258 21.01 12.22 24.82
N ASP A 259 19.93 12.24 24.04
CA ASP A 259 18.58 12.55 24.54
C ASP A 259 17.71 11.29 24.68
N GLY A 260 18.17 10.15 24.17
CA GLY A 260 17.45 8.90 24.17
C GLY A 260 16.42 8.77 23.04
N ARG A 261 16.15 7.51 22.66
CA ARG A 261 15.30 7.18 21.50
C ARG A 261 13.87 7.74 21.58
N MET A 262 13.27 7.83 22.77
CA MET A 262 11.90 8.32 22.93
C MET A 262 11.80 9.82 22.65
N ASN A 263 12.75 10.61 23.16
CA ASN A 263 12.81 12.06 22.91
C ASN A 263 13.10 12.33 21.44
N TRP A 264 14.01 11.57 20.83
CA TRP A 264 14.24 11.62 19.39
C TRP A 264 12.96 11.35 18.59
N GLN A 265 12.17 10.33 18.95
CA GLN A 265 10.91 10.02 18.25
C GLN A 265 9.87 11.15 18.39
N ALA A 266 9.82 11.81 19.54
CA ALA A 266 8.93 12.94 19.78
C ALA A 266 9.37 14.18 18.97
N ALA A 267 10.66 14.52 19.02
CA ALA A 267 11.23 15.68 18.34
C ALA A 267 11.15 15.57 16.80
N THR A 268 11.33 14.37 16.26
CA THR A 268 11.31 14.11 14.80
C THR A 268 9.92 13.83 14.25
N GLY A 269 8.89 13.69 15.10
CA GLY A 269 7.56 13.28 14.66
C GLY A 269 7.49 11.85 14.10
N TYR A 270 8.46 10.98 14.43
CA TYR A 270 8.55 9.59 13.97
C TYR A 270 7.25 8.78 14.21
N GLY A 271 6.43 9.17 15.20
CA GLY A 271 5.14 8.56 15.48
C GLY A 271 4.16 8.52 14.30
N LYS A 272 4.29 9.42 13.30
CA LYS A 272 3.50 9.39 12.06
C LYS A 272 3.68 8.07 11.28
N ARG A 273 4.77 7.32 11.47
CA ARG A 273 4.98 5.98 10.86
C ARG A 273 3.84 4.99 11.14
N SER A 274 3.12 5.14 12.25
CA SER A 274 1.96 4.29 12.55
C SER A 274 0.84 4.36 11.50
N LEU A 275 0.81 5.41 10.66
CA LEU A 275 -0.15 5.54 9.56
C LEU A 275 0.08 4.52 8.46
N VAL A 276 1.33 4.23 8.07
CA VAL A 276 1.62 3.20 7.05
C VAL A 276 1.35 1.79 7.61
N GLU A 277 1.60 1.54 8.90
CA GLU A 277 1.17 0.31 9.57
C GLU A 277 -0.36 0.14 9.53
N THR A 278 -1.10 1.23 9.70
CA THR A 278 -2.57 1.25 9.60
C THR A 278 -3.03 0.97 8.16
N ALA A 279 -2.36 1.53 7.15
CA ALA A 279 -2.63 1.25 5.74
C ALA A 279 -2.38 -0.22 5.39
N ILE A 280 -1.28 -0.80 5.88
CA ILE A 280 -0.99 -2.24 5.77
C ILE A 280 -2.10 -3.08 6.43
N GLY A 281 -2.57 -2.67 7.62
CA GLY A 281 -3.69 -3.30 8.30
C GLY A 281 -4.96 -3.30 7.44
N ARG A 282 -5.30 -2.13 6.87
CA ARG A 282 -6.45 -1.99 5.95
C ARG A 282 -6.30 -2.88 4.71
N TYR A 283 -5.12 -2.91 4.10
CA TYR A 283 -4.85 -3.79 2.96
C TYR A 283 -5.12 -5.25 3.32
N LYS A 284 -4.56 -5.72 4.43
CA LYS A 284 -4.71 -7.11 4.87
C LYS A 284 -6.14 -7.49 5.25
N SER A 285 -6.90 -6.55 5.79
CA SER A 285 -8.30 -6.76 6.18
C SER A 285 -9.27 -6.70 5.00
N ILE A 286 -9.04 -5.82 4.02
CA ILE A 286 -9.98 -5.58 2.91
C ILE A 286 -9.61 -6.44 1.70
N ILE A 287 -8.35 -6.41 1.27
CA ILE A 287 -7.87 -7.11 0.08
C ILE A 287 -7.53 -8.56 0.42
N GLY A 288 -6.80 -8.74 1.52
CA GLY A 288 -6.46 -10.03 2.09
C GLY A 288 -4.98 -10.18 2.44
N ARG A 289 -4.68 -11.22 3.21
CA ARG A 289 -3.30 -11.58 3.62
C ARG A 289 -2.58 -12.48 2.63
N ARG A 290 -3.32 -13.03 1.66
CA ARG A 290 -2.86 -14.04 0.71
C ARG A 290 -3.11 -13.57 -0.71
N LEU A 291 -2.08 -13.68 -1.54
CA LEU A 291 -2.15 -13.45 -2.97
C LEU A 291 -2.90 -14.60 -3.64
N ARG A 292 -3.87 -14.26 -4.49
CA ARG A 292 -4.73 -15.23 -5.20
C ARG A 292 -4.10 -15.64 -6.54
N ALA A 293 -3.38 -14.74 -7.19
CA ALA A 293 -2.70 -14.97 -8.45
C ALA A 293 -1.54 -15.97 -8.33
N ARG A 294 -1.31 -16.74 -9.40
CA ARG A 294 -0.29 -17.79 -9.45
C ARG A 294 1.06 -17.31 -9.98
N SER A 295 1.05 -16.53 -11.05
CA SER A 295 2.27 -15.94 -11.63
C SER A 295 2.68 -14.70 -10.83
N PHE A 296 3.97 -14.42 -10.76
CA PHE A 296 4.47 -13.24 -10.05
C PHE A 296 3.98 -11.94 -10.70
N ALA A 297 3.93 -11.87 -12.03
CA ALA A 297 3.39 -10.72 -12.75
C ALA A 297 1.92 -10.44 -12.37
N ALA A 298 1.07 -11.46 -12.33
CA ALA A 298 -0.32 -11.27 -11.91
C ALA A 298 -0.45 -10.94 -10.41
N GLN A 299 0.48 -11.38 -9.57
CA GLN A 299 0.53 -10.96 -8.16
C GLN A 299 0.87 -9.47 -8.02
N GLN A 300 1.77 -8.94 -8.86
CA GLN A 300 2.07 -7.50 -8.90
C GLN A 300 0.82 -6.71 -9.33
N THR A 301 0.09 -7.17 -10.34
CA THR A 301 -1.20 -6.59 -10.75
C THR A 301 -2.23 -6.62 -9.62
N GLU A 302 -2.39 -7.77 -8.95
CA GLU A 302 -3.31 -7.92 -7.81
C GLU A 302 -3.01 -6.90 -6.71
N VAL A 303 -1.73 -6.68 -6.40
CA VAL A 303 -1.29 -5.68 -5.43
C VAL A 303 -1.58 -4.26 -5.90
N GLY A 304 -1.28 -3.94 -7.15
CA GLY A 304 -1.52 -2.60 -7.70
C GLY A 304 -3.01 -2.24 -7.69
N LEU A 305 -3.86 -3.18 -8.10
CA LEU A 305 -5.32 -3.04 -8.00
C LEU A 305 -5.78 -2.90 -6.55
N GLY A 306 -5.19 -3.66 -5.62
CA GLY A 306 -5.49 -3.55 -4.19
C GLY A 306 -5.16 -2.16 -3.63
N CYS A 307 -4.01 -1.59 -4.02
CA CYS A 307 -3.62 -0.24 -3.63
C CYS A 307 -4.56 0.82 -4.22
N ALA A 308 -4.87 0.72 -5.51
CA ALA A 308 -5.80 1.62 -6.19
C ALA A 308 -7.22 1.56 -5.56
N ALA A 309 -7.70 0.37 -5.23
CA ALA A 309 -8.98 0.19 -4.54
C ALA A 309 -9.00 0.85 -3.16
N LEU A 310 -7.92 0.73 -2.38
CA LEU A 310 -7.81 1.39 -1.07
C LEU A 310 -7.78 2.91 -1.18
N ASN A 311 -7.10 3.46 -2.19
CA ASN A 311 -7.11 4.88 -2.49
C ASN A 311 -8.50 5.36 -2.89
N ARG A 312 -9.20 4.63 -3.77
CA ARG A 312 -10.61 4.94 -4.13
C ARG A 312 -11.53 4.91 -2.90
N MET A 313 -11.36 3.92 -2.01
CA MET A 313 -12.10 3.85 -0.74
C MET A 313 -11.77 5.01 0.22
N LEU A 314 -10.52 5.48 0.23
CA LEU A 314 -10.07 6.60 1.05
C LEU A 314 -10.66 7.92 0.55
N ALA A 315 -10.59 8.18 -0.76
CA ALA A 315 -11.22 9.33 -1.40
C ALA A 315 -12.73 9.38 -1.11
N CYS A 316 -13.39 8.22 -1.13
CA CYS A 316 -14.80 8.11 -0.79
C CYS A 316 -15.08 8.36 0.69
N ALA A 317 -14.37 7.70 1.61
CA ALA A 317 -14.64 7.76 3.04
C ALA A 317 -13.36 7.98 3.83
N ARG A 318 -13.14 9.22 4.30
CA ARG A 318 -12.02 9.56 5.18
C ARG A 318 -12.54 10.04 6.55
N PRO A 319 -12.10 9.41 7.65
CA PRO A 319 -12.44 9.89 8.99
C PRO A 319 -11.61 11.13 9.32
N LYS A 320 -12.24 12.16 9.89
CA LYS A 320 -11.60 13.33 10.48
C LYS A 320 -11.48 13.11 11.99
N SER A 321 -10.36 12.54 12.41
CA SER A 321 -10.12 12.18 13.81
C SER A 321 -9.34 13.26 14.54
N VAL A 322 -9.84 13.72 15.69
CA VAL A 322 -9.14 14.64 16.59
C VAL A 322 -8.78 13.93 17.89
N ARG A 323 -7.62 14.27 18.46
CA ARG A 323 -7.26 13.85 19.80
C ARG A 323 -8.18 14.54 20.79
N TYR A 324 -8.67 13.81 21.78
CA TYR A 324 -9.34 14.42 22.92
C TYR A 324 -8.81 13.80 24.21
N CYS A 325 -8.43 14.66 25.15
CA CYS A 325 -8.24 14.25 26.53
C CYS A 325 -9.63 14.25 27.16
N ALA A 326 -10.12 13.08 27.56
CA ALA A 326 -11.19 13.05 28.54
C ALA A 326 -10.59 13.66 29.80
N ALA A 327 -11.10 14.81 30.26
CA ALA A 327 -10.80 15.28 31.59
C ALA A 327 -11.14 14.13 32.55
N THR A 328 -10.16 13.69 33.33
CA THR A 328 -10.40 12.78 34.44
C THR A 328 -11.31 13.52 35.40
N ALA A 329 -12.57 13.09 35.48
CA ALA A 329 -13.50 13.47 36.54
C ALA A 329 -13.05 12.85 37.87
#